data_AF-A0A453BXR6-F1
#
_entry.id   AF-A0A453BXR6-F1
#
_cell.length_a   1.000
_cell.length_b   1.000
_cell.length_c   1.000
_cell.angle_alpha   90.00
_cell.angle_beta   90.00
_cell.angle_gamma   90.00
#
_symmetry.space_group_name_H-M   'P 1'
#
loop_
_entity.id
_entity.type
_entity.pdbx_description
1 polymer ?
#
loop_
_entity_poly.entity_id
_entity_poly.type
_entity_poly.pdbx_seq_one_letter_code
_entity_poly.pdbx_strand_id
1 'polypeptide(L)'
;EVQKVKLQGHSTDFTCLLSHFTGMAWKLSFALFVFLAALLYKQLQPPAPRIVGSPGGPPVTASRTKLKDGRHLAYLESGVPKEKAKYKIIFVHGFDSCRYDALQVSPV
;
A
#
# COMPACT_ATOMS: atom_id res chain seq x y z
N GLU A 1 70.90 -12.59 -34.21
CA GLU A 1 69.72 -13.27 -33.63
C GLU A 1 69.16 -12.37 -32.54
N VAL A 2 68.02 -11.73 -32.76
CA VAL A 2 67.44 -10.76 -31.82
C VAL A 2 66.48 -11.51 -30.91
N GLN A 3 66.88 -11.75 -29.65
CA GLN A 3 66.03 -12.45 -28.71
C GLN A 3 64.93 -11.51 -28.22
N LYS A 4 63.73 -11.73 -28.77
CA LYS A 4 62.48 -11.07 -28.41
C LYS A 4 62.04 -11.55 -27.03
N VAL A 5 62.41 -10.84 -25.98
CA VAL A 5 61.90 -11.14 -24.63
C VAL A 5 60.45 -10.65 -24.56
N LYS A 6 59.52 -11.59 -24.71
CA LYS A 6 58.09 -11.40 -24.45
C LYS A 6 57.92 -11.28 -22.94
N LEU A 7 57.79 -10.05 -22.42
CA LEU A 7 57.24 -9.82 -21.09
C LEU A 7 55.76 -10.23 -21.14
N GLN A 8 55.47 -11.39 -20.59
CA GLN A 8 54.13 -11.94 -20.47
C GLN A 8 53.77 -11.96 -18.98
N GLY A 9 52.62 -11.37 -18.65
CA GLY A 9 51.92 -11.64 -17.40
C GLY A 9 51.87 -10.46 -16.41
N HIS A 10 50.70 -10.30 -15.81
CA HIS A 10 50.42 -9.58 -14.56
C HIS A 10 49.72 -8.21 -14.61
N SER A 11 48.80 -7.99 -15.55
CA SER A 11 47.90 -6.81 -15.53
C SER A 11 46.40 -7.13 -15.37
N THR A 12 46.00 -8.41 -15.30
CA THR A 12 44.58 -8.83 -15.28
C THR A 12 44.01 -9.08 -13.88
N ASP A 13 44.84 -9.16 -12.84
CA ASP A 13 44.37 -9.56 -11.50
C ASP A 13 43.87 -8.38 -10.65
N PHE A 14 44.40 -7.17 -10.89
CA PHE A 14 44.07 -5.99 -10.08
C PHE A 14 42.75 -5.32 -10.49
N THR A 15 42.44 -5.29 -11.79
CA THR A 15 41.19 -4.72 -12.32
C THR A 15 39.96 -5.57 -11.99
N CYS A 16 40.13 -6.91 -11.93
CA CYS A 16 39.10 -7.84 -11.49
C CYS A 16 38.74 -7.61 -10.01
N LEU A 17 39.74 -7.55 -9.12
CA LEU A 17 39.53 -7.35 -7.68
C LEU A 17 38.84 -6.01 -7.35
N LEU A 18 39.17 -4.93 -8.05
CA LEU A 18 38.53 -3.61 -7.91
C LEU A 18 37.05 -3.61 -8.40
N SER A 19 36.73 -4.39 -9.43
CA SER A 19 35.35 -4.55 -9.92
C SER A 19 34.45 -5.36 -8.96
N HIS A 20 35.03 -6.34 -8.26
CA HIS A 20 34.34 -7.09 -7.21
C HIS A 20 34.12 -6.26 -5.93
N PHE A 21 35.08 -5.40 -5.56
CA PHE A 21 34.98 -4.52 -4.38
C PHE A 21 33.96 -3.39 -4.57
N THR A 22 33.94 -2.75 -5.75
CA THR A 22 32.98 -1.69 -6.09
C THR A 22 31.54 -2.21 -6.17
N GLY A 23 31.34 -3.42 -6.72
CA GLY A 23 30.03 -4.09 -6.73
C GLY A 23 29.52 -4.47 -5.34
N MET A 24 30.40 -4.86 -4.41
CA MET A 24 30.03 -5.20 -3.03
C MET A 24 29.65 -3.95 -2.21
N ALA A 25 30.43 -2.88 -2.34
CA ALA A 25 30.18 -1.62 -1.63
C ALA A 25 28.82 -1.02 -2.02
N TRP A 26 28.49 -0.98 -3.32
CA TRP A 26 27.19 -0.51 -3.79
C TRP A 26 26.01 -1.32 -3.22
N LYS A 27 26.15 -2.66 -3.16
CA LYS A 27 25.11 -3.54 -2.59
C LYS A 27 24.87 -3.25 -1.11
N LEU A 28 25.94 -3.03 -0.35
CA LEU A 28 25.84 -2.68 1.08
C LEU A 28 25.20 -1.30 1.26
N SER A 29 25.58 -0.30 0.47
CA SER A 29 24.94 1.02 0.49
C SER A 29 23.45 0.94 0.14
N PHE A 30 23.09 0.15 -0.87
CA PHE A 30 21.69 -0.04 -1.25
C PHE A 30 20.88 -0.78 -0.16
N ALA A 31 21.46 -1.81 0.45
CA ALA A 31 20.82 -2.51 1.57
C ALA A 31 20.59 -1.58 2.77
N LEU A 32 21.57 -0.76 3.12
CA LEU A 32 21.43 0.26 4.17
C LEU A 32 20.33 1.28 3.81
N PHE A 33 20.30 1.74 2.57
CA PHE A 33 19.27 2.68 2.11
C PHE A 33 17.86 2.10 2.23
N VAL A 34 17.64 0.86 1.76
CA VAL A 34 16.33 0.17 1.89
C VAL A 34 15.95 -0.03 3.36
N PHE A 35 16.91 -0.38 4.21
CA PHE A 35 16.68 -0.53 5.65
C PHE A 35 16.25 0.79 6.31
N LEU A 36 16.96 1.89 6.04
CA LEU A 36 16.61 3.22 6.54
C LEU A 36 15.25 3.68 5.99
N ALA A 37 14.97 3.43 4.71
CA ALA A 37 13.67 3.73 4.09
C ALA A 37 12.53 2.95 4.76
N ALA A 38 12.75 1.67 5.10
CA ALA A 38 11.77 0.86 5.81
C ALA A 38 11.50 1.36 7.24
N LEU A 39 12.54 1.82 7.96
CA LEU A 39 12.38 2.45 9.26
C LEU A 39 11.58 3.75 9.16
N LEU A 40 11.88 4.59 8.17
CA LEU A 40 11.14 5.82 7.91
C LEU A 40 9.67 5.52 7.57
N TYR A 41 9.42 4.55 6.68
CA TYR A 41 8.07 4.13 6.32
C TYR A 41 7.26 3.71 7.54
N LYS A 42 7.85 2.95 8.48
CA LYS A 42 7.20 2.59 9.74
C LYS A 42 6.83 3.79 10.60
N GLN A 43 7.65 4.84 10.63
CA GLN A 43 7.35 6.08 11.38
C GLN A 43 6.25 6.91 10.72
N LEU A 44 6.13 6.85 9.40
CA LEU A 44 5.10 7.55 8.62
C LEU A 44 3.77 6.80 8.58
N GLN A 45 3.69 5.55 9.05
CA GLN A 45 2.43 4.83 9.11
C GLN A 45 1.48 5.54 10.10
N PRO A 46 0.26 5.89 9.65
CA PRO A 46 -0.72 6.47 10.56
C PRO A 46 -1.05 5.45 11.67
N PRO A 47 -1.41 5.94 12.88
CA PRO A 47 -1.88 5.05 13.93
C PRO A 47 -3.10 4.27 13.44
N ALA A 48 -3.28 3.06 13.97
CA ALA A 48 -4.42 2.22 13.60
C ALA A 48 -5.74 3.00 13.78
N PRO A 49 -6.62 3.03 12.77
CA PRO A 49 -7.86 3.77 12.85
C PRO A 49 -8.74 3.22 13.99
N ARG A 50 -9.38 4.13 14.73
CA ARG A 50 -10.29 3.76 15.81
C ARG A 50 -11.58 3.18 15.24
N ILE A 51 -12.12 2.17 15.92
CA ILE A 51 -13.38 1.55 15.53
C ILE A 51 -14.51 2.56 15.76
N VAL A 52 -15.31 2.81 14.74
CA VAL A 52 -16.44 3.75 14.85
C VAL A 52 -17.49 3.17 15.79
N GLY A 53 -17.84 3.91 16.84
CA GLY A 53 -18.76 3.51 17.90
C GLY A 53 -18.10 2.89 19.15
N SER A 54 -16.76 2.76 19.19
CA SER A 54 -16.06 2.36 20.42
C SER A 54 -15.91 3.53 21.41
N PRO A 55 -15.72 3.29 22.72
CA PRO A 55 -15.38 4.36 23.67
C PRO A 55 -14.16 5.17 23.20
N GLY A 56 -14.29 6.49 23.13
CA GLY A 56 -13.25 7.39 22.61
C GLY A 56 -12.99 7.30 21.08
N GLY A 57 -13.76 6.50 20.35
CA GLY A 57 -13.75 6.44 18.89
C GLY A 57 -14.72 7.45 18.25
N PRO A 58 -14.68 7.61 16.92
CA PRO A 58 -15.66 8.45 16.21
C PRO A 58 -17.09 7.94 16.42
N PRO A 59 -18.10 8.84 16.47
CA PRO A 59 -19.49 8.45 16.61
C PRO A 59 -20.01 7.75 15.35
N VAL A 60 -21.05 6.93 15.51
CA VAL A 60 -21.76 6.31 14.38
C VAL A 60 -22.67 7.35 13.73
N THR A 61 -22.27 7.86 12.57
CA THR A 61 -23.02 8.91 11.84
C THR A 61 -23.88 8.39 10.69
N ALA A 62 -23.86 7.09 10.43
CA ALA A 62 -24.45 6.51 9.22
C ALA A 62 -25.33 5.31 9.52
N SER A 63 -26.35 5.11 8.69
CA SER A 63 -27.12 3.87 8.63
C SER A 63 -26.21 2.68 8.35
N ARG A 64 -26.44 1.58 9.07
CA ARG A 64 -25.61 0.37 9.01
C ARG A 64 -26.45 -0.89 9.01
N THR A 65 -25.97 -1.90 8.28
CA THR A 65 -26.47 -3.27 8.34
C THR A 65 -25.41 -4.14 9.00
N LYS A 66 -25.83 -4.97 9.97
CA LYS A 66 -24.96 -5.95 10.62
C LYS A 66 -24.85 -7.21 9.74
N LEU A 67 -23.62 -7.60 9.45
CA LEU A 67 -23.28 -8.81 8.71
C LEU A 67 -23.31 -10.04 9.64
N LYS A 68 -23.33 -11.24 9.08
CA LYS A 68 -23.38 -12.51 9.84
C LYS A 68 -22.17 -12.70 10.76
N ASP A 69 -21.01 -12.17 10.38
CA ASP A 69 -19.77 -12.18 11.16
C ASP A 69 -19.72 -11.08 12.25
N GLY A 70 -20.77 -10.27 12.37
CA GLY A 70 -20.86 -9.18 13.35
C GLY A 70 -20.28 -7.85 12.89
N ARG A 71 -19.64 -7.77 11.71
CA ARG A 71 -19.17 -6.49 11.15
C ARG A 71 -20.35 -5.62 10.71
N HIS A 72 -20.14 -4.31 10.64
CA HIS A 72 -21.17 -3.36 10.21
C HIS A 72 -20.81 -2.76 8.86
N LEU A 73 -21.71 -2.89 7.89
CA LEU A 73 -21.59 -2.25 6.58
C LEU A 73 -22.40 -0.96 6.59
N ALA A 74 -21.73 0.17 6.36
CA ALA A 74 -22.41 1.45 6.21
C ALA A 74 -22.96 1.60 4.79
N TYR A 75 -24.16 2.13 4.66
CA TYR A 75 -24.82 2.34 3.38
C TYR A 75 -25.56 3.67 3.36
N LEU A 76 -25.92 4.13 2.17
CA LEU A 76 -26.80 5.27 1.95
C LEU A 76 -28.10 4.77 1.33
N GLU A 77 -29.24 5.19 1.88
CA GLU A 77 -30.56 4.98 1.29
C GLU A 77 -31.01 6.27 0.62
N SER A 78 -31.59 6.16 -0.58
CA SER A 78 -32.19 7.27 -1.31
C SER A 78 -33.54 6.82 -1.86
N GLY A 79 -34.53 7.71 -1.84
CA GLY A 79 -35.88 7.45 -2.33
C GLY A 79 -36.80 6.86 -1.26
N VAL A 80 -37.48 5.76 -1.57
CA VAL A 80 -38.43 5.14 -0.63
C VAL A 80 -37.68 4.29 0.39
N PRO A 81 -37.95 4.44 1.71
CA PRO A 81 -37.31 3.63 2.76
C PRO A 81 -37.43 2.12 2.49
N LYS A 82 -36.39 1.36 2.80
CA LYS A 82 -36.30 -0.08 2.47
C LYS A 82 -37.44 -0.92 3.07
N GLU A 83 -38.06 -0.49 4.16
CA GLU A 83 -39.18 -1.17 4.82
C GLU A 83 -40.48 -1.05 4.00
N LYS A 84 -40.59 -0.01 3.18
CA LYS A 84 -41.79 0.31 2.38
C LYS A 84 -41.58 0.08 0.88
N ALA A 85 -40.34 -0.08 0.43
CA ALA A 85 -40.02 -0.22 -0.98
C ALA A 85 -40.45 -1.58 -1.55
N LYS A 86 -41.19 -1.56 -2.68
CA LYS A 86 -41.60 -2.76 -3.44
C LYS A 86 -40.42 -3.41 -4.16
N TYR A 87 -39.48 -2.60 -4.67
CA TYR A 87 -38.27 -3.05 -5.35
C TYR A 87 -37.06 -2.40 -4.69
N LYS A 88 -35.96 -3.16 -4.56
CA LYS A 88 -34.74 -2.71 -3.89
C LYS A 88 -33.56 -2.90 -4.84
N ILE A 89 -32.86 -1.81 -5.13
CA ILE A 89 -31.66 -1.80 -5.97
C ILE A 89 -30.46 -1.56 -5.04
N ILE A 90 -29.44 -2.41 -5.14
CA ILE A 90 -28.21 -2.30 -4.36
C ILE A 90 -27.10 -1.86 -5.32
N PHE A 91 -26.53 -0.68 -5.06
CA PHE A 91 -25.36 -0.19 -5.77
C PHE A 91 -24.09 -0.52 -4.98
N VAL A 92 -23.11 -1.12 -5.65
CA VAL A 92 -21.80 -1.43 -5.08
C VAL A 92 -20.79 -0.51 -5.73
N HIS A 93 -20.09 0.29 -4.93
CA HIS A 93 -19.09 1.21 -5.44
C HIS A 93 -17.77 0.50 -5.79
N GLY A 94 -16.96 1.14 -6.63
CA GLY A 94 -15.65 0.65 -7.03
C GLY A 94 -14.60 0.76 -5.93
N PHE A 95 -13.37 0.37 -6.27
CA PHE A 95 -12.20 0.61 -5.43
C PHE A 95 -11.94 2.12 -5.27
N ASP A 96 -11.46 2.54 -4.09
CA ASP A 96 -11.21 3.95 -3.71
C ASP A 96 -12.45 4.87 -3.73
N SER A 97 -13.64 4.27 -3.58
CA SER A 97 -14.92 4.96 -3.56
C SER A 97 -15.67 4.69 -2.24
N CYS A 98 -16.78 5.39 -2.01
CA CYS A 98 -17.59 5.28 -0.80
C CYS A 98 -19.09 5.26 -1.10
N ARG A 99 -19.91 5.09 -0.05
CA ARG A 99 -21.38 5.06 -0.15
C ARG A 99 -22.02 6.32 -0.76
N TYR A 100 -21.26 7.41 -0.89
CA TYR A 100 -21.75 8.68 -1.42
C TYR A 100 -21.51 8.85 -2.92
N ASP A 101 -20.71 7.98 -3.53
CA ASP A 101 -20.31 8.11 -4.94
C ASP A 101 -21.28 7.42 -5.90
N ALA A 102 -22.45 7.03 -5.41
CA ALA A 102 -23.53 6.51 -6.23
C ALA A 102 -24.28 7.65 -6.92
N LEU A 103 -24.73 7.42 -8.16
CA LEU A 103 -25.67 8.32 -8.82
C LEU A 103 -26.95 8.41 -7.97
N GLN A 104 -27.32 9.63 -7.56
CA GLN A 104 -28.55 9.86 -6.83
C GLN A 104 -29.73 9.62 -7.77
N VAL A 105 -30.39 8.48 -7.61
CA VAL A 105 -31.54 8.08 -8.43
C VAL A 105 -32.81 8.85 -8.02
N SER A 106 -32.80 9.49 -6.86
CA SER A 106 -33.91 10.30 -6.35
C SER A 106 -33.43 11.51 -5.55
N PRO A 107 -34.20 12.62 -5.54
CA PRO A 107 -33.93 13.77 -4.67
C PRO A 107 -33.94 13.38 -3.19
N VAL A 108 -33.14 14.10 -2.41
CA VAL A 108 -33.06 13.98 -0.94
C VAL A 108 -34.18 14.77 -0.29
#